data_AF-A0A3D3LQD7-F1
#
_entry.id   AF-A0A3D3LQD7-F1
#
_cell.length_a   1.000
_cell.length_b   1.000
_cell.length_c   1.000
_cell.angle_alpha   90.00
_cell.angle_beta   90.00
_cell.angle_gamma   90.00
#
_symmetry.space_group_name_H-M   'P 1'
#
loop_
_entity.id
_entity.type
_entity.pdbx_description
1 polymer ?
#
loop_
_entity_poly.entity_id
_entity_poly.type
_entity_poly.pdbx_seq_one_letter_code
_entity_poly.pdbx_strand_id
1 'polypeptide(L)'
;MKIILSIFILLISLNSCEFKKIEESNDNVVKQTDINTLTNFQKGEYYYKRVDYKTALNWYKQVPPNDPNYPLALEQISRCESYIRRAEISQINDSLPKDFILISSSDSSGVLRMDIAVEGEDSKIIGIIDSIMVSNKNTKEIFINVFDNPEVGWGYMRKMSDESGLTTQNTKDSLQKHYTHFLTVLPEGNKVLLKNNGGTWTELKKY
;
A
#
# COMPACT_ATOMS: atom_id res chain seq x y z
N MET A 1 18.76 16.03 -15.01
CA MET A 1 17.99 15.16 -14.10
C MET A 1 16.63 14.77 -14.72
N LYS A 2 16.62 14.18 -15.93
CA LYS A 2 15.37 13.77 -16.63
C LYS A 2 15.23 12.26 -16.80
N ILE A 3 16.35 11.52 -16.76
CA ILE A 3 16.40 10.08 -17.07
C ILE A 3 15.95 9.22 -15.87
N ILE A 4 16.26 9.64 -14.64
CA ILE A 4 15.86 8.94 -13.40
C ILE A 4 14.33 9.02 -13.20
N LEU A 5 13.70 10.13 -13.62
CA LEU A 5 12.26 10.36 -13.50
C LEU A 5 11.44 9.57 -14.54
N SER A 6 12.02 9.15 -15.66
CA SER A 6 11.32 8.28 -16.63
C SER A 6 11.27 6.81 -16.18
N ILE A 7 12.22 6.37 -15.34
CA ILE A 7 12.19 5.04 -14.69
C ILE A 7 11.12 5.02 -13.57
N PHE A 8 10.96 6.15 -12.87
CA PHE A 8 9.89 6.40 -11.88
C PHE A 8 8.48 6.14 -12.42
N ILE A 9 8.27 6.39 -13.73
CA ILE A 9 6.98 6.30 -14.42
C ILE A 9 6.67 4.88 -14.89
N LEU A 10 7.68 4.13 -15.35
CA LEU A 10 7.49 2.78 -15.87
C LEU A 10 7.15 1.77 -14.76
N LEU A 11 7.76 1.90 -13.57
CA LEU A 11 7.56 0.98 -12.45
C LEU A 11 6.16 1.09 -11.81
N ILE A 12 5.56 2.28 -11.77
CA ILE A 12 4.21 2.47 -11.20
C ILE A 12 3.14 1.97 -12.20
N SER A 13 3.33 2.18 -13.51
CA SER A 13 2.36 1.73 -14.53
C SER A 13 2.52 0.26 -14.95
N LEU A 14 3.72 -0.34 -14.82
CA LEU A 14 3.94 -1.75 -15.18
C LEU A 14 3.54 -2.73 -14.07
N ASN A 15 3.58 -2.34 -12.80
CA ASN A 15 3.20 -3.25 -11.70
C ASN A 15 1.68 -3.50 -11.60
N SER A 16 0.85 -2.81 -12.37
CA SER A 16 -0.57 -3.17 -12.58
C SER A 16 -0.76 -4.24 -13.68
N CYS A 17 0.29 -4.61 -14.41
CA CYS A 17 0.22 -5.51 -15.55
C CYS A 17 1.44 -6.45 -15.61
N GLU A 18 1.30 -7.61 -14.97
CA GLU A 18 2.20 -8.78 -15.01
C GLU A 18 3.67 -8.57 -14.54
N PHE A 19 4.18 -9.39 -13.60
CA PHE A 19 5.20 -10.41 -13.91
C PHE A 19 5.95 -11.00 -12.69
N LYS A 20 6.20 -12.32 -12.90
CA LYS A 20 7.31 -13.20 -12.50
C LYS A 20 7.58 -13.55 -11.03
N LYS A 21 7.41 -14.85 -10.78
CA LYS A 21 7.97 -15.66 -9.70
C LYS A 21 9.44 -15.32 -9.45
N ILE A 22 9.77 -15.08 -8.18
CA ILE A 22 11.12 -15.22 -7.65
C ILE A 22 11.08 -16.52 -6.85
N GLU A 23 11.69 -17.57 -7.41
CA GLU A 23 12.09 -18.77 -6.69
C GLU A 23 13.51 -18.57 -6.16
N GLU A 24 13.78 -19.04 -4.94
CA GLU A 24 14.97 -19.79 -4.47
C GLU A 24 15.01 -19.73 -2.93
N SER A 25 14.83 -20.85 -2.21
CA SER A 25 15.80 -21.90 -1.82
C SER A 25 16.78 -21.41 -0.72
N ASN A 26 17.07 -22.05 0.43
CA ASN A 26 17.06 -23.46 0.83
C ASN A 26 16.96 -23.63 2.38
N ASP A 27 16.44 -24.81 2.78
CA ASP A 27 16.74 -25.69 3.93
C ASP A 27 16.96 -25.19 5.38
N ASN A 28 16.18 -25.69 6.36
CA ASN A 28 16.38 -27.03 6.93
C ASN A 28 15.34 -27.43 8.03
N VAL A 29 15.01 -28.73 8.04
CA VAL A 29 14.51 -29.61 9.13
C VAL A 29 13.49 -29.05 10.13
N VAL A 30 12.20 -29.17 9.80
CA VAL A 30 11.15 -29.41 10.81
C VAL A 30 10.28 -30.54 10.30
N LYS A 31 10.06 -31.54 11.17
CA LYS A 31 9.40 -32.83 10.91
C LYS A 31 8.35 -32.71 9.81
N GLN A 32 8.59 -33.46 8.75
CA GLN A 32 7.73 -33.66 7.59
C GLN A 32 6.45 -34.38 8.04
N THR A 33 5.62 -33.70 8.82
CA THR A 33 4.18 -33.96 8.83
C THR A 33 3.79 -33.84 7.38
N ASP A 34 3.33 -34.93 6.78
CA ASP A 34 3.03 -34.99 5.36
C ASP A 34 2.09 -33.82 5.04
N ILE A 35 2.63 -32.77 4.41
CA ILE A 35 1.93 -31.50 4.18
C ILE A 35 0.61 -31.78 3.46
N ASN A 36 0.56 -32.88 2.71
CA ASN A 36 -0.62 -33.39 2.02
C ASN A 36 -1.78 -33.79 2.94
N THR A 37 -1.50 -34.19 4.19
CA THR A 37 -2.51 -34.54 5.20
C THR A 37 -3.09 -33.34 5.95
N LEU A 38 -2.48 -32.16 5.81
CA LEU A 38 -2.95 -30.94 6.45
C LEU A 38 -4.17 -30.37 5.72
N THR A 39 -5.07 -29.74 6.48
CA THR A 39 -6.13 -28.91 5.90
C THR A 39 -5.55 -27.70 5.17
N ASN A 40 -6.31 -27.09 4.26
CA ASN A 40 -5.86 -25.89 3.55
C ASN A 40 -5.48 -24.74 4.50
N PHE A 41 -6.22 -24.57 5.60
CA PHE A 41 -5.88 -23.58 6.62
C PHE A 41 -4.53 -23.87 7.29
N GLN A 42 -4.27 -25.13 7.67
CA GLN A 42 -3.01 -25.55 8.28
C GLN A 42 -1.82 -25.42 7.32
N LYS A 43 -2.02 -25.68 6.02
CA LYS A 43 -1.02 -25.41 4.98
C LYS A 43 -0.71 -23.91 4.90
N GLY A 44 -1.75 -23.07 4.91
CA GLY A 44 -1.60 -21.61 4.97
C GLY A 44 -0.74 -21.18 6.17
N GLU A 45 -1.07 -21.66 7.37
CA GLU A 45 -0.32 -21.38 8.61
C GLU A 45 1.14 -21.84 8.54
N TYR A 46 1.39 -23.00 7.93
CA TYR A 46 2.73 -23.53 7.72
C TYR A 46 3.60 -22.59 6.89
N TYR A 47 3.10 -22.15 5.72
CA TYR A 47 3.85 -21.23 4.86
C TYR A 47 3.93 -19.80 5.45
N TYR A 48 2.89 -19.36 6.15
CA TYR A 48 2.85 -18.06 6.82
C TYR A 48 3.98 -17.92 7.85
N LYS A 49 4.17 -18.94 8.70
CA LYS A 49 5.26 -18.97 9.70
C LYS A 49 6.66 -18.96 9.09
N ARG A 50 6.77 -19.32 7.80
CA ARG A 50 8.02 -19.30 7.02
C ARG A 50 8.16 -18.03 6.18
N VAL A 51 7.29 -17.04 6.37
CA VAL A 51 7.31 -15.75 5.65
C VAL A 51 7.04 -15.91 4.15
N ASP A 52 6.62 -17.10 3.69
CA ASP A 52 6.18 -17.33 2.31
C ASP A 52 4.70 -16.94 2.16
N TYR A 53 4.47 -15.63 2.21
CA TYR A 53 3.13 -15.06 2.21
C TYR A 53 2.36 -15.33 0.90
N LYS A 54 3.06 -15.47 -0.23
CA LYS A 54 2.43 -15.78 -1.53
C LYS A 54 1.86 -17.21 -1.53
N THR A 55 2.64 -18.18 -1.08
CA THR A 55 2.16 -19.57 -0.97
C THR A 55 1.10 -19.71 0.12
N ALA A 56 1.28 -19.04 1.26
CA ALA A 56 0.29 -19.01 2.34
C ALA A 56 -1.07 -18.47 1.86
N LEU A 57 -1.06 -17.33 1.15
CA LEU A 57 -2.25 -16.72 0.56
C LEU A 57 -3.03 -17.69 -0.35
N ASN A 58 -2.31 -18.42 -1.21
CA ASN A 58 -2.93 -19.38 -2.12
C ASN A 58 -3.64 -20.52 -1.37
N TRP A 59 -3.08 -20.98 -0.25
CA TRP A 59 -3.72 -22.01 0.57
C TRP A 59 -4.92 -21.48 1.36
N TYR A 60 -4.83 -20.28 1.93
CA TYR A 60 -5.97 -19.68 2.63
C TYR A 60 -7.16 -19.44 1.69
N LYS A 61 -6.92 -19.03 0.44
CA LYS A 61 -7.99 -18.87 -0.59
C LYS A 61 -8.70 -20.17 -0.95
N GLN A 62 -8.13 -21.32 -0.63
CA GLN A 62 -8.74 -22.64 -0.84
C GLN A 62 -9.50 -23.16 0.37
N VAL A 63 -9.58 -22.41 1.48
CA VAL A 63 -10.42 -22.78 2.63
C VAL A 63 -11.89 -22.56 2.25
N PRO A 64 -12.75 -23.59 2.31
CA PRO A 64 -14.13 -23.45 1.85
C PRO A 64 -14.98 -22.65 2.86
N PRO A 65 -16.02 -21.92 2.41
CA PRO A 65 -16.85 -21.06 3.29
C PRO A 65 -17.54 -21.76 4.46
N ASN A 66 -17.70 -23.08 4.39
CA ASN A 66 -18.29 -23.91 5.43
C ASN A 66 -17.25 -24.51 6.41
N ASP A 67 -15.96 -24.26 6.20
CA ASP A 67 -14.92 -24.66 7.16
C ASP A 67 -15.02 -23.78 8.42
N PRO A 68 -14.94 -24.35 9.64
CA PRO A 68 -14.92 -23.58 10.88
C PRO A 68 -13.82 -22.50 10.93
N ASN A 69 -12.72 -22.70 10.19
CA ASN A 69 -11.60 -21.75 10.12
C ASN A 69 -11.75 -20.73 8.99
N TYR A 70 -12.84 -20.73 8.21
CA TYR A 70 -13.02 -19.78 7.11
C TYR A 70 -12.90 -18.30 7.53
N PRO A 71 -13.49 -17.85 8.67
CA PRO A 71 -13.28 -16.47 9.12
C PRO A 71 -11.80 -16.13 9.40
N LEU A 72 -11.06 -17.08 10.00
CA LEU A 72 -9.63 -16.92 10.25
C LEU A 72 -8.83 -16.92 8.94
N ALA A 73 -9.24 -17.70 7.95
CA ALA A 73 -8.62 -17.71 6.63
C ALA A 73 -8.76 -16.36 5.93
N LEU A 74 -9.92 -15.70 6.02
CA LEU A 74 -10.14 -14.34 5.49
C LEU A 74 -9.21 -13.31 6.16
N GLU A 75 -9.07 -13.37 7.48
CA GLU A 75 -8.14 -12.50 8.20
C GLU A 75 -6.69 -12.71 7.73
N GLN A 76 -6.28 -13.97 7.57
CA GLN A 76 -4.93 -14.28 7.11
C GLN A 76 -4.69 -13.93 5.64
N ILE A 77 -5.72 -14.00 4.78
CA ILE A 77 -5.67 -13.50 3.40
C ILE A 77 -5.31 -12.00 3.41
N SER A 78 -6.05 -11.19 4.17
CA SER A 78 -5.80 -9.74 4.27
C SER A 78 -4.37 -9.45 4.78
N ARG A 79 -3.92 -10.18 5.80
CA ARG A 79 -2.55 -10.07 6.33
C ARG A 79 -1.49 -10.41 5.28
N CYS A 80 -1.64 -11.53 4.58
CA CYS A 80 -0.71 -11.93 3.51
C CYS A 80 -0.64 -10.89 2.40
N GLU A 81 -1.79 -10.41 1.92
CA GLU A 81 -1.86 -9.37 0.87
C GLU A 81 -1.18 -8.08 1.33
N SER A 82 -1.34 -7.69 2.61
CA SER A 82 -0.63 -6.56 3.20
C SER A 82 0.90 -6.75 3.25
N TYR A 83 1.40 -7.93 3.61
CA TYR A 83 2.84 -8.19 3.64
C TYR A 83 3.44 -8.22 2.23
N ILE A 84 2.77 -8.87 1.28
CA ILE A 84 3.19 -8.94 -0.13
C ILE A 84 3.28 -7.52 -0.70
N ARG A 85 2.23 -6.72 -0.53
CA ARG A 85 2.20 -5.32 -1.00
C ARG A 85 3.32 -4.50 -0.40
N ARG A 86 3.64 -4.68 0.88
CA ARG A 86 4.77 -3.97 1.53
C ARG A 86 6.12 -4.37 0.96
N ALA A 87 6.34 -5.65 0.70
CA ALA A 87 7.57 -6.11 0.07
C ALA A 87 7.74 -5.53 -1.33
N GLU A 88 6.66 -5.48 -2.12
CA GLU A 88 6.64 -4.86 -3.45
C GLU A 88 6.92 -3.35 -3.37
N ILE A 89 6.27 -2.64 -2.45
CA ILE A 89 6.49 -1.21 -2.22
C ILE A 89 7.92 -0.94 -1.75
N SER A 90 8.51 -1.80 -0.91
CA SER A 90 9.89 -1.67 -0.47
C SER A 90 10.87 -1.74 -1.66
N GLN A 91 10.67 -2.70 -2.57
CA GLN A 91 11.49 -2.81 -3.78
C GLN A 91 11.34 -1.60 -4.69
N ILE A 92 10.12 -1.06 -4.79
CA ILE A 92 9.88 0.20 -5.51
C ILE A 92 10.65 1.33 -4.82
N ASN A 93 10.53 1.48 -3.50
CA ASN A 93 11.22 2.52 -2.72
C ASN A 93 12.75 2.49 -2.85
N ASP A 94 13.37 1.32 -3.01
CA ASP A 94 14.81 1.21 -3.27
C ASP A 94 15.24 1.90 -4.59
N SER A 95 14.30 2.06 -5.53
CA SER A 95 14.51 2.76 -6.80
C SER A 95 14.10 4.23 -6.79
N LEU A 96 13.50 4.69 -5.69
CA LEU A 96 12.98 6.05 -5.54
C LEU A 96 14.01 6.98 -4.88
N PRO A 97 13.90 8.31 -5.10
CA PRO A 97 14.66 9.29 -4.33
C PRO A 97 14.44 9.11 -2.82
N LYS A 98 15.50 9.22 -2.01
CA LYS A 98 15.46 8.93 -0.57
C LYS A 98 14.48 9.78 0.23
N ASP A 99 14.11 10.93 -0.32
CA ASP A 99 13.19 11.91 0.24
C ASP A 99 11.72 11.68 -0.17
N PHE A 100 11.45 10.60 -0.91
CA PHE A 100 10.13 10.16 -1.33
C PHE A 100 9.94 8.70 -0.95
N ILE A 101 8.91 8.43 -0.15
CA ILE A 101 8.54 7.08 0.25
C ILE A 101 7.12 6.83 -0.23
N LEU A 102 6.96 5.84 -1.11
CA LEU A 102 5.65 5.30 -1.44
C LEU A 102 5.16 4.44 -0.27
N ILE A 103 3.93 4.68 0.18
CA ILE A 103 3.28 3.96 1.28
C ILE A 103 2.23 3.01 0.73
N SER A 104 1.46 3.47 -0.26
CA SER A 104 0.43 2.68 -0.92
C SER A 104 0.13 3.27 -2.30
N SER A 105 -0.26 2.40 -3.24
CA SER A 105 -0.81 2.82 -4.52
C SER A 105 -1.89 1.82 -4.96
N SER A 106 -2.95 2.34 -5.57
CA SER A 106 -3.96 1.56 -6.26
C SER A 106 -4.44 2.32 -7.48
N ASP A 107 -4.54 1.63 -8.62
CA ASP A 107 -5.24 2.11 -9.80
C ASP A 107 -6.42 1.17 -10.06
N SER A 108 -7.63 1.71 -9.98
CA SER A 108 -8.85 0.97 -10.31
C SER A 108 -9.80 1.86 -11.08
N SER A 109 -10.23 1.40 -12.25
CA SER A 109 -11.29 2.05 -13.05
C SER A 109 -10.99 3.52 -13.42
N GLY A 110 -9.71 3.88 -13.58
CA GLY A 110 -9.29 5.25 -13.89
C GLY A 110 -9.20 6.17 -12.68
N VAL A 111 -9.22 5.61 -11.47
CA VAL A 111 -8.96 6.31 -10.21
C VAL A 111 -7.62 5.86 -9.67
N LEU A 112 -6.67 6.79 -9.58
CA LEU A 112 -5.40 6.59 -8.91
C LEU A 112 -5.52 7.08 -7.46
N ARG A 113 -5.22 6.20 -6.50
CA ARG A 113 -5.03 6.59 -5.09
C ARG A 113 -3.61 6.29 -4.69
N MET A 114 -2.94 7.28 -4.10
CA MET A 114 -1.58 7.15 -3.60
C MET A 114 -1.48 7.67 -2.17
N ASP A 115 -0.75 6.94 -1.35
CA ASP A 115 -0.29 7.38 -0.04
C ASP A 115 1.23 7.49 -0.11
N ILE A 116 1.77 8.66 0.21
CA ILE A 116 3.20 8.95 0.14
C ILE A 116 3.67 9.63 1.42
N ALA A 117 4.94 9.46 1.79
CA ALA A 117 5.63 10.32 2.75
C ALA A 117 6.72 11.09 2.01
N VAL A 118 6.80 12.38 2.28
CA VAL A 118 7.78 13.28 1.66
C VAL A 118 8.39 14.15 2.74
N GLU A 119 9.70 14.10 2.88
CA GLU A 119 10.43 15.01 3.77
C GLU A 119 10.81 16.28 3.01
N GLY A 120 10.39 17.44 3.54
CA GLY A 120 10.81 18.75 3.04
C GLY A 120 9.70 19.81 3.07
N GLU A 121 10.00 20.95 2.48
CA GLU A 121 9.09 22.10 2.39
C GLU A 121 7.96 21.88 1.36
N ASP A 122 6.86 22.61 1.51
CA ASP A 122 5.67 22.53 0.66
C ASP A 122 5.99 22.63 -0.85
N SER A 123 6.98 23.45 -1.22
CA SER A 123 7.42 23.65 -2.61
C SER A 123 7.89 22.33 -3.26
N LYS A 124 8.56 21.48 -2.49
CA LYS A 124 9.04 20.17 -2.91
C LYS A 124 7.90 19.17 -3.05
N ILE A 125 6.97 19.17 -2.08
CA ILE A 125 5.78 18.32 -2.10
C ILE A 125 4.92 18.65 -3.33
N ILE A 126 4.70 19.94 -3.60
CA ILE A 126 4.01 20.41 -4.80
C ILE A 126 4.73 19.92 -6.08
N GLY A 127 6.05 20.02 -6.15
CA GLY A 127 6.82 19.54 -7.31
C GLY A 127 6.70 18.03 -7.57
N ILE A 128 6.60 17.22 -6.51
CA ILE A 128 6.32 15.79 -6.62
C ILE A 128 4.89 15.56 -7.13
N ILE A 129 3.91 16.26 -6.57
CA ILE A 129 2.50 16.15 -6.99
C ILE A 129 2.35 16.58 -8.46
N ASP A 130 3.00 17.66 -8.88
CA ASP A 130 3.04 18.11 -10.28
C ASP A 130 3.52 17.00 -11.22
N SER A 131 4.60 16.33 -10.82
CA SER A 131 5.19 15.24 -11.60
C SER A 131 4.24 14.05 -11.72
N ILE A 132 3.52 13.71 -10.64
CA ILE A 132 2.50 12.65 -10.63
C ILE A 132 1.34 13.04 -11.55
N MET A 133 0.83 14.28 -11.45
CA MET A 133 -0.26 14.77 -12.28
C MET A 133 0.07 14.75 -13.78
N VAL A 134 1.25 15.24 -14.17
CA VAL A 134 1.71 15.22 -15.57
C VAL A 134 1.79 13.80 -16.12
N SER A 135 2.29 12.87 -15.31
CA SER A 135 2.46 11.47 -15.71
C SER A 135 1.12 10.74 -15.82
N ASN A 136 0.11 11.18 -15.07
CA ASN A 136 -1.21 10.57 -14.98
C ASN A 136 -2.31 11.46 -15.60
N LYS A 137 -1.95 12.28 -16.61
CA LYS A 137 -2.87 13.25 -17.25
C LYS A 137 -4.15 12.65 -17.85
N ASN A 138 -4.17 11.33 -18.10
CA ASN A 138 -5.30 10.61 -18.67
C ASN A 138 -6.12 9.87 -17.60
N THR A 139 -5.67 9.89 -16.34
CA THR A 139 -6.38 9.31 -15.21
C THR A 139 -7.55 10.24 -14.85
N LYS A 140 -8.74 9.66 -14.68
CA LYS A 140 -9.97 10.44 -14.43
C LYS A 140 -9.91 11.16 -13.10
N GLU A 141 -9.43 10.46 -12.07
CA GLU A 141 -9.35 10.97 -10.72
C GLU A 141 -8.03 10.57 -10.07
N ILE A 142 -7.39 11.52 -9.37
CA ILE A 142 -6.14 11.29 -8.66
C ILE A 142 -6.31 11.79 -7.23
N PHE A 143 -6.10 10.89 -6.27
CA PHE A 143 -6.09 11.18 -4.84
C PHE A 143 -4.70 10.91 -4.29
N ILE A 144 -4.10 11.90 -3.65
CA ILE A 144 -2.78 11.75 -3.04
C ILE A 144 -2.86 12.22 -1.60
N ASN A 145 -2.58 11.31 -0.67
CA ASN A 145 -2.36 11.67 0.71
C ASN A 145 -0.86 11.75 0.98
N VAL A 146 -0.44 12.82 1.66
CA VAL A 146 0.95 13.00 2.07
C VAL A 146 1.06 12.93 3.59
N PHE A 147 1.94 12.05 4.06
CA PHE A 147 2.28 11.86 5.47
C PHE A 147 3.56 12.62 5.81
N ASP A 148 3.62 13.21 7.00
CA ASP A 148 4.85 13.75 7.60
C ASP A 148 5.87 12.66 7.94
N ASN A 149 5.40 11.45 8.20
CA ASN A 149 6.20 10.34 8.67
C ASN A 149 5.79 9.02 7.99
N PRO A 150 6.74 8.31 7.34
CA PRO A 150 6.45 7.06 6.62
C PRO A 150 5.96 5.93 7.55
N GLU A 151 6.51 5.81 8.76
CA GLU A 151 6.11 4.78 9.74
C GLU A 151 4.65 4.97 10.16
N VAL A 152 4.22 6.23 10.29
CA VAL A 152 2.84 6.55 10.61
C VAL A 152 1.91 6.16 9.45
N GLY A 153 2.30 6.45 8.21
CA GLY A 153 1.48 6.07 7.05
C GLY A 153 1.39 4.55 6.86
N TRP A 154 2.48 3.79 7.05
CA TRP A 154 2.41 2.33 7.06
C TRP A 154 1.55 1.79 8.20
N GLY A 155 1.64 2.39 9.39
CA GLY A 155 0.77 2.08 10.53
C GLY A 155 -0.70 2.35 10.24
N TYR A 156 -1.01 3.43 9.53
CA TYR A 156 -2.36 3.78 9.10
C TYR A 156 -2.92 2.76 8.12
N MET A 157 -2.17 2.42 7.07
CA MET A 157 -2.64 1.45 6.08
C MET A 157 -2.96 0.09 6.71
N ARG A 158 -2.13 -0.38 7.64
CA ARG A 158 -2.38 -1.62 8.39
C ARG A 158 -3.71 -1.60 9.14
N LYS A 159 -4.03 -0.47 9.77
CA LYS A 159 -5.23 -0.30 10.60
C LYS A 159 -6.49 0.02 9.78
N MET A 160 -6.35 0.59 8.59
CA MET A 160 -7.48 0.80 7.68
C MET A 160 -7.87 -0.48 6.94
N SER A 161 -6.90 -1.37 6.68
CA SER A 161 -7.16 -2.71 6.14
C SER A 161 -7.59 -3.74 7.20
N ASP A 162 -7.70 -3.33 8.46
CA ASP A 162 -8.18 -4.16 9.56
C ASP A 162 -9.71 -4.28 9.51
N GLU A 163 -10.19 -5.25 8.72
CA GLU A 163 -11.61 -5.59 8.58
C GLU A 163 -12.18 -6.29 9.83
N SER A 164 -11.35 -6.68 10.80
CA SER A 164 -11.79 -7.32 12.04
C SER A 164 -12.60 -6.38 12.95
N GLY A 165 -12.58 -5.07 12.67
CA GLY A 165 -13.23 -4.05 13.48
C GLY A 165 -12.53 -3.74 14.80
N LEU A 166 -11.38 -4.35 15.08
CA LEU A 166 -10.59 -4.12 16.30
C LEU A 166 -9.99 -2.71 16.34
N THR A 167 -9.73 -2.11 15.18
CA THR A 167 -9.28 -0.72 15.09
C THR A 167 -10.43 0.26 15.36
N THR A 168 -10.35 0.96 16.49
CA THR A 168 -11.34 1.98 16.88
C THR A 168 -11.30 3.21 15.96
N GLN A 169 -12.45 3.88 15.79
CA GLN A 169 -12.54 5.13 15.03
C GLN A 169 -11.58 6.20 15.57
N ASN A 170 -11.46 6.34 16.90
CA ASN A 170 -10.50 7.25 17.54
C ASN A 170 -9.04 6.98 17.10
N THR A 171 -8.68 5.71 16.88
CA THR A 171 -7.34 5.35 16.41
C THR A 171 -7.15 5.77 14.95
N LYS A 172 -8.17 5.60 14.11
CA LYS A 172 -8.17 6.05 12.71
C LYS A 172 -8.07 7.57 12.63
N ASP A 173 -8.86 8.28 13.44
CA ASP A 173 -8.88 9.74 13.51
C ASP A 173 -7.55 10.32 14.01
N SER A 174 -6.90 9.67 14.98
CA SER A 174 -5.58 10.07 15.47
C SER A 174 -4.51 9.95 14.40
N LEU A 175 -4.56 8.92 13.57
CA LEU A 175 -3.60 8.72 12.47
C LEU A 175 -3.86 9.70 11.32
N GLN A 176 -5.12 10.04 11.07
CA GLN A 176 -5.53 11.10 10.12
C GLN A 176 -4.96 12.49 10.44
N LYS A 177 -4.44 12.72 11.65
CA LYS A 177 -3.77 13.98 12.03
C LYS A 177 -2.40 14.15 11.37
N HIS A 178 -1.79 13.06 10.90
CA HIS A 178 -0.49 13.05 10.24
C HIS A 178 -0.56 13.30 8.73
N TYR A 179 -1.77 13.46 8.18
CA TYR A 179 -1.94 14.01 6.84
C TYR A 179 -1.50 15.47 6.85
N THR A 180 -0.36 15.75 6.22
CA THR A 180 0.12 17.12 6.05
C THR A 180 -0.49 17.75 4.81
N HIS A 181 -0.55 17.00 3.71
CA HIS A 181 -1.08 17.49 2.45
C HIS A 181 -2.06 16.50 1.84
N PHE A 182 -3.03 17.04 1.11
CA PHE A 182 -4.04 16.28 0.41
C PHE A 182 -4.25 16.86 -0.98
N LEU A 183 -4.03 16.05 -2.02
CA LEU A 183 -4.54 16.34 -3.35
C LEU A 183 -5.92 15.70 -3.46
N THR A 184 -6.92 16.53 -3.75
CA THR A 184 -8.29 16.07 -4.02
C THR A 184 -8.79 16.55 -5.37
N VAL A 185 -9.59 15.72 -5.99
CA VAL A 185 -10.49 16.10 -7.08
C VAL A 185 -11.73 16.71 -6.43
N LEU A 186 -12.00 18.00 -6.68
CA LEU A 186 -13.25 18.64 -6.31
C LEU A 186 -14.04 18.98 -7.58
N PRO A 187 -15.36 19.20 -7.49
CA PRO A 187 -16.20 19.64 -8.62
C PRO A 187 -15.68 20.91 -9.34
N GLU A 188 -14.84 21.68 -8.64
CA GLU A 188 -14.28 22.98 -9.04
C GLU A 188 -12.81 22.91 -9.53
N GLY A 189 -12.26 21.71 -9.68
CA GLY A 189 -10.89 21.44 -10.13
C GLY A 189 -10.05 20.68 -9.11
N ASN A 190 -8.88 20.21 -9.54
CA ASN A 190 -7.94 19.53 -8.65
C ASN A 190 -7.19 20.57 -7.81
N LYS A 191 -7.01 20.31 -6.51
CA LYS A 191 -6.35 21.23 -5.59
C LYS A 191 -5.42 20.50 -4.63
N VAL A 192 -4.26 21.10 -4.36
CA VAL A 192 -3.37 20.71 -3.26
C VAL A 192 -3.76 21.53 -2.05
N LEU A 193 -4.09 20.83 -0.96
CA LEU A 193 -4.46 21.42 0.31
C LEU A 193 -3.41 21.05 1.37
N LEU A 194 -3.07 22.00 2.23
CA LEU A 194 -2.25 21.82 3.43
C LEU A 194 -3.15 21.78 4.67
N LYS A 195 -2.92 20.83 5.57
CA LYS A 195 -3.62 20.76 6.86
C LYS A 195 -2.87 21.60 7.89
N ASN A 196 -3.54 22.61 8.42
CA ASN A 196 -2.99 23.42 9.50
C ASN A 196 -3.15 22.73 10.86
N ASN A 197 -2.41 23.21 11.87
CA ASN A 197 -2.45 22.70 13.25
C ASN A 197 -3.86 22.73 13.90
N GLY A 198 -4.78 23.54 13.38
CA GLY A 198 -6.19 23.59 13.81
C GLY A 198 -7.12 22.58 13.10
N GLY A 199 -6.59 21.73 12.22
CA GLY A 199 -7.37 20.79 11.42
C GLY A 199 -8.09 21.41 10.21
N THR A 200 -7.90 22.70 9.97
CA THR A 200 -8.40 23.40 8.77
C THR A 200 -7.49 23.16 7.58
N TRP A 201 -8.06 23.17 6.38
CA TRP A 201 -7.33 22.99 5.13
C TRP A 201 -7.14 24.33 4.43
N THR A 202 -5.92 24.61 3.97
CA THR A 202 -5.58 25.78 3.17
C THR A 202 -5.15 25.35 1.78
N GLU A 203 -5.69 26.01 0.75
CA GLU A 203 -5.32 25.76 -0.64
C GLU A 203 -3.90 26.30 -0.89
N LEU A 204 -2.99 25.40 -1.30
CA LEU A 204 -1.64 25.79 -1.73
C LEU A 204 -1.57 25.99 -3.24
N LYS A 205 -2.33 25.20 -4.01
CA LYS A 205 -2.32 25.23 -5.47
C LYS A 205 -3.63 24.71 -6.05
N LYS A 206 -4.10 25.35 -7.11
CA LYS A 206 -5.20 24.89 -7.96
C LYS A 206 -4.67 24.49 -9.36
N TYR A 207 -5.22 23.42 -9.92
CA TYR A 207 -4.93 22.92 -11.27
C TYR A 207 -6.12 23.15 -12.21
#